data_AF-A0A0S4QXD6-F1
#
_entry.id   AF-A0A0S4QXD6-F1
#
_cell.length_a   1.000
_cell.length_b   1.000
_cell.length_c   1.000
_cell.angle_alpha   90.00
_cell.angle_beta   90.00
_cell.angle_gamma   90.00
#
_symmetry.space_group_name_H-M   'P 1'
#
loop_
_entity.id
_entity.type
_entity.pdbx_description
1 polymer ?
#
loop_
_entity_poly.entity_id
_entity_poly.type
_entity_poly.pdbx_seq_one_letter_code
_entity_poly.pdbx_strand_id
1 'polypeptide(L)'
;MKLSSERILTTHTGSLPRPAGLAELIRAREQETLSVADAEHLPDRIADAVSVVVDHQARVGLDVISDGEMSKIGYATYVKERLTGFDVDVAVPECGGLSIADLDDYPGMAERSLAGLETATPTCTGPISYTGSALLDTDLASFAAGVGSISAGSGQPAERFMNAASPGVIALYLPNQFYAGLDEYLFALAEAMRVEYEAITAAGLVLQIDAPDLAMGRHIQYTHLSEQGFLDRLRVHVEAVNHALRNIDPARVRVHLCWGNYQGPHHKDVGLDVILDTILQLKADGLVFEAANHRHAHEWQVLADAKIPEQKVLIPGVIDTSSVYIEHPELIAQRITRFADIVGRERVIPGTDCGFASFATFLAVDESLAWAKLESLTAGARLASDRLWS
;
A
#
# COMPACT_ATOMS: atom_id res chain seq x y z
N MET A 1 -8.57 -15.09 -0.49
CA MET A 1 -9.27 -13.83 -0.75
C MET A 1 -10.68 -14.18 -1.13
N LYS A 2 -11.65 -13.43 -0.61
CA LYS A 2 -13.04 -13.57 -1.01
C LYS A 2 -13.27 -12.93 -2.38
N LEU A 3 -14.18 -13.51 -3.14
CA LEU A 3 -14.62 -12.99 -4.44
C LEU A 3 -15.97 -12.28 -4.29
N SER A 4 -16.27 -11.41 -5.24
CA SER A 4 -17.55 -10.69 -5.35
C SER A 4 -18.64 -11.60 -5.90
N SER A 5 -19.03 -12.67 -5.18
CA SER A 5 -19.95 -13.71 -5.71
C SER A 5 -21.42 -13.27 -5.76
N GLU A 6 -21.87 -12.53 -4.75
CA GLU A 6 -23.28 -12.12 -4.59
C GLU A 6 -23.49 -10.63 -4.91
N ARG A 7 -22.45 -9.82 -4.75
CA ARG A 7 -22.40 -8.39 -5.02
C ARG A 7 -20.94 -7.94 -5.10
N ILE A 8 -20.71 -6.71 -5.55
CA ILE A 8 -19.38 -6.10 -5.50
C ILE A 8 -18.95 -5.92 -4.04
N LEU A 9 -17.79 -6.49 -3.69
CA LEU A 9 -17.09 -6.22 -2.44
C LEU A 9 -16.21 -4.97 -2.58
N THR A 10 -15.99 -4.23 -1.50
CA THR A 10 -15.18 -3.01 -1.48
C THR A 10 -13.98 -3.13 -0.53
N THR A 11 -12.90 -2.43 -0.85
CA THR A 11 -11.70 -2.34 -0.01
C THR A 11 -11.06 -0.97 -0.11
N HIS A 12 -9.87 -0.83 0.46
CA HIS A 12 -8.97 0.31 0.29
C HIS A 12 -7.53 -0.23 0.29
N THR A 13 -6.57 0.63 -0.05
CA THR A 13 -5.18 0.21 -0.17
C THR A 13 -4.52 -0.10 1.17
N GLY A 14 -4.76 0.65 2.24
CA GLY A 14 -4.07 0.41 3.51
C GLY A 14 -4.15 1.61 4.43
N SER A 15 -3.09 2.40 4.54
CA SER A 15 -3.03 3.56 5.43
C SER A 15 -4.30 4.44 5.39
N LEU A 16 -4.87 4.71 6.56
CA LEU A 16 -6.01 5.61 6.75
C LEU A 16 -5.60 6.77 7.68
N PRO A 17 -6.32 7.91 7.66
CA PRO A 17 -6.00 9.03 8.52
C PRO A 17 -5.97 8.60 9.99
N ARG A 18 -4.90 8.98 10.70
CA ARG A 18 -4.73 8.67 12.12
C ARG A 18 -5.55 9.66 12.95
N PRO A 19 -6.24 9.20 14.01
CA PRO A 19 -6.93 10.10 14.93
C PRO A 19 -5.98 11.15 15.52
N ALA A 20 -6.53 12.33 15.83
CA ALA A 20 -5.78 13.46 16.35
C ALA A 20 -4.86 13.09 17.53
N GLY A 21 -3.60 13.56 17.48
CA GLY A 21 -2.59 13.30 18.51
C GLY A 21 -1.77 12.04 18.28
N LEU A 22 -2.27 11.03 17.55
CA LEU A 22 -1.51 9.79 17.33
C LEU A 22 -0.34 10.02 16.36
N ALA A 23 -0.54 10.81 15.30
CA ALA A 23 0.51 11.11 14.33
C ALA A 23 1.72 11.77 15.00
N GLU A 24 1.48 12.68 15.94
CA GLU A 24 2.52 13.36 16.71
C GLU A 24 3.28 12.41 17.63
N LEU A 25 2.59 11.46 18.26
CA LEU A 25 3.24 10.45 19.11
C LEU A 25 4.10 9.48 18.29
N ILE A 26 3.60 9.03 17.13
CA ILE A 26 4.34 8.17 16.21
C ILE A 26 5.58 8.90 15.68
N ARG A 27 5.44 10.19 15.32
CA ARG A 27 6.57 11.05 14.93
C ARG A 27 7.57 11.25 16.06
N ALA A 28 7.12 11.46 17.29
CA ALA A 28 8.02 11.61 18.44
C ALA A 28 8.77 10.31 18.75
N ARG A 29 8.12 9.14 18.56
CA ARG A 29 8.78 7.82 18.64
C ARG A 29 9.87 7.70 17.57
N GLU A 30 9.54 8.05 16.33
CA GLU A 30 10.45 8.01 15.18
C GLU A 30 11.72 8.84 15.40
N GLN A 31 11.57 9.99 16.05
CA GLN A 31 12.65 10.94 16.35
C GLN A 31 13.36 10.68 17.68
N GLU A 32 13.00 9.60 18.40
CA GLU A 32 13.52 9.29 19.75
C GLU A 32 13.31 10.43 20.77
N THR A 33 12.24 11.22 20.60
CA THR A 33 11.87 12.35 21.47
C THR A 33 10.62 12.09 22.33
N LEU A 34 10.05 10.88 22.24
CA LEU A 34 8.86 10.50 22.99
C LEU A 34 9.14 10.50 24.51
N SER A 35 8.22 11.08 25.30
CA SER A 35 8.35 11.06 26.75
C SER A 35 8.15 9.65 27.31
N VAL A 36 8.72 9.35 28.48
CA VAL A 36 8.55 8.03 29.14
C VAL A 36 7.08 7.72 29.38
N ALA A 37 6.30 8.74 29.80
CA ALA A 37 4.87 8.59 30.02
C ALA A 37 4.12 8.28 28.72
N ASP A 38 4.45 8.96 27.63
CA ASP A 38 3.82 8.71 26.33
C ASP A 38 4.21 7.34 25.77
N ALA A 39 5.47 6.91 25.96
CA ALA A 39 5.95 5.60 25.54
C ALA A 39 5.20 4.45 26.25
N GLU A 40 4.89 4.61 27.54
CA GLU A 40 4.12 3.64 28.32
C GLU A 40 2.68 3.49 27.79
N HIS A 41 2.04 4.59 27.36
CA HIS A 41 0.65 4.59 26.91
C HIS A 41 0.48 4.44 25.40
N LEU A 42 1.55 4.53 24.60
CA LEU A 42 1.48 4.47 23.14
C LEU A 42 0.80 3.18 22.62
N PRO A 43 1.07 1.98 23.15
CA PRO A 43 0.39 0.76 22.69
C PRO A 43 -1.13 0.84 22.85
N ASP A 44 -1.63 1.37 23.97
CA ASP A 44 -3.06 1.53 24.22
C ASP A 44 -3.66 2.57 23.26
N ARG A 45 -2.96 3.67 23.02
CA ARG A 45 -3.39 4.72 22.08
C ARG A 45 -3.47 4.20 20.63
N ILE A 46 -2.55 3.31 20.24
CA ILE A 46 -2.60 2.62 18.95
C ILE A 46 -3.80 1.67 18.91
N ALA A 47 -4.02 0.86 19.95
CA ALA A 47 -5.14 -0.07 20.01
C ALA A 47 -6.51 0.66 19.94
N ASP A 48 -6.64 1.79 20.63
CA ASP A 48 -7.82 2.65 20.55
C ASP A 48 -8.02 3.19 19.13
N ALA A 49 -6.97 3.69 18.49
CA ALA A 49 -7.04 4.18 17.12
C ALA A 49 -7.41 3.09 16.10
N VAL A 50 -6.87 1.88 16.27
CA VAL A 50 -7.25 0.71 15.46
C VAL A 50 -8.73 0.36 15.66
N SER A 51 -9.23 0.42 16.89
CA SER A 51 -10.65 0.17 17.17
C SER A 51 -11.56 1.21 16.51
N VAL A 52 -11.17 2.49 16.57
CA VAL A 52 -11.91 3.60 15.94
C VAL A 52 -11.93 3.46 14.41
N VAL A 53 -10.79 3.19 13.78
CA VAL A 53 -10.70 3.09 12.31
C VAL A 53 -11.45 1.86 11.79
N VAL A 54 -11.37 0.73 12.49
CA VAL A 54 -12.09 -0.50 12.12
C VAL A 54 -13.59 -0.30 12.21
N ASP A 55 -14.07 0.33 13.28
CA ASP A 55 -15.49 0.66 13.42
C ASP A 55 -15.96 1.64 12.34
N HIS A 56 -15.14 2.63 11.97
CA HIS A 56 -15.50 3.57 10.92
C HIS A 56 -15.57 2.90 9.53
N GLN A 57 -14.60 2.05 9.19
CA GLN A 57 -14.65 1.25 7.96
C GLN A 57 -15.93 0.40 7.89
N ALA A 58 -16.30 -0.24 9.01
CA ALA A 58 -17.53 -1.03 9.12
C ALA A 58 -18.81 -0.18 8.98
N ARG A 59 -18.83 1.05 9.54
CA ARG A 59 -19.96 1.99 9.40
C ARG A 59 -20.16 2.48 7.97
N VAL A 60 -19.06 2.78 7.27
CA VAL A 60 -19.08 3.19 5.87
C VAL A 60 -19.52 2.04 4.94
N GLY A 61 -19.34 0.80 5.40
CA GLY A 61 -19.78 -0.42 4.71
C GLY A 61 -18.69 -1.05 3.84
N LEU A 62 -17.42 -0.88 4.21
CA LEU A 62 -16.31 -1.58 3.56
C LEU A 62 -16.34 -3.08 3.88
N ASP A 63 -15.99 -3.89 2.90
CA ASP A 63 -16.06 -5.35 3.00
C ASP A 63 -14.72 -5.99 3.38
N VAL A 64 -13.63 -5.47 2.83
CA VAL A 64 -12.28 -5.98 3.07
C VAL A 64 -11.47 -4.86 3.73
N ILE A 65 -11.28 -4.98 5.05
CA ILE A 65 -10.76 -3.92 5.93
C ILE A 65 -9.33 -4.21 6.42
N SER A 66 -8.64 -3.18 6.89
CA SER A 66 -7.33 -3.31 7.57
C SER A 66 -7.30 -2.58 8.91
N ASP A 67 -6.15 -2.67 9.58
CA ASP A 67 -5.80 -1.89 10.77
C ASP A 67 -5.54 -0.41 10.46
N GLY A 68 -5.57 -0.01 9.18
CA GLY A 68 -5.30 1.36 8.74
C GLY A 68 -3.85 1.82 8.94
N GLU A 69 -2.93 0.88 9.25
CA GLU A 69 -1.51 1.13 9.54
C GLU A 69 -1.26 2.13 10.70
N MET A 70 -2.15 2.14 11.69
CA MET A 70 -2.14 3.12 12.79
C MET A 70 -0.83 3.13 13.59
N SER A 71 -0.14 2.00 13.70
CA SER A 71 1.11 1.85 14.46
C SER A 71 2.37 2.27 13.70
N LYS A 72 2.29 2.41 12.37
CA LYS A 72 3.45 2.64 11.50
C LYS A 72 3.70 4.12 11.27
N ILE A 73 4.98 4.53 11.18
CA ILE A 73 5.37 5.89 10.77
C ILE A 73 5.16 6.11 9.27
N GLY A 74 5.40 5.07 8.46
CA GLY A 74 5.25 5.10 7.02
C GLY A 74 5.24 3.68 6.46
N TYR A 75 4.61 3.52 5.31
CA TYR A 75 4.36 2.21 4.70
C TYR A 75 5.63 1.41 4.38
N ALA A 76 6.75 2.08 4.09
CA ALA A 76 8.03 1.46 3.77
C ALA A 76 9.08 1.56 4.90
N THR A 77 9.06 2.64 5.69
CA THR A 77 10.13 2.95 6.66
C THR A 77 9.95 2.30 8.03
N TYR A 78 8.74 1.81 8.37
CA TYR A 78 8.48 1.12 9.64
C TYR A 78 9.38 -0.10 9.87
N VAL A 79 9.90 -0.70 8.79
CA VAL A 79 10.73 -1.90 8.84
C VAL A 79 12.02 -1.69 9.62
N LYS A 80 12.48 -0.45 9.80
CA LYS A 80 13.65 -0.17 10.64
C LYS A 80 13.45 -0.57 12.11
N GLU A 81 12.20 -0.57 12.59
CA GLU A 81 11.84 -1.04 13.94
C GLU A 81 11.79 -2.59 14.01
N ARG A 82 11.82 -3.26 12.85
CA ARG A 82 11.58 -4.70 12.71
C ARG A 82 12.74 -5.47 12.09
N LEU A 83 13.74 -4.78 11.55
CA LEU A 83 14.89 -5.35 10.87
C LEU A 83 16.19 -4.86 11.51
N THR A 84 17.16 -5.76 11.61
CA THR A 84 18.54 -5.40 11.95
C THR A 84 19.30 -4.83 10.75
N GLY A 85 20.48 -4.26 11.02
CA GLY A 85 21.46 -3.93 9.99
C GLY A 85 21.30 -2.54 9.38
N PHE A 86 20.47 -1.67 9.97
CA PHE A 86 20.24 -0.29 9.54
C PHE A 86 20.83 0.70 10.54
N ASP A 87 21.49 1.73 10.02
CA ASP A 87 22.10 2.82 10.80
C ASP A 87 21.61 4.18 10.28
N VAL A 88 21.18 5.05 11.19
CA VAL A 88 20.66 6.40 10.91
C VAL A 88 21.78 7.45 10.82
N ASP A 89 22.96 7.17 11.36
CA ASP A 89 24.09 8.12 11.43
C ASP A 89 25.01 8.04 10.20
N VAL A 90 24.75 7.10 9.30
CA VAL A 90 25.51 6.94 8.06
C VAL A 90 24.89 7.73 6.93
N ALA A 91 25.74 8.52 6.25
CA ALA A 91 25.33 9.33 5.11
C ALA A 91 24.69 8.47 4.01
N VAL A 92 23.52 8.89 3.56
CA VAL A 92 22.84 8.36 2.38
C VAL A 92 23.78 8.51 1.17
N PRO A 93 24.05 7.44 0.40
CA PRO A 93 24.85 7.54 -0.82
C PRO A 93 24.30 8.59 -1.79
N GLU A 94 25.14 9.20 -2.63
CA GLU A 94 24.72 10.22 -3.62
C GLU A 94 23.57 9.75 -4.54
N CYS A 95 23.45 8.44 -4.77
CA CYS A 95 22.36 7.82 -5.56
C CYS A 95 21.24 7.19 -4.70
N GLY A 96 21.26 7.36 -3.37
CA GLY A 96 20.37 6.71 -2.41
C GLY A 96 19.27 7.62 -1.83
N GLY A 97 19.15 8.85 -2.31
CA GLY A 97 18.08 9.77 -1.91
C GLY A 97 16.81 9.62 -2.74
N LEU A 98 15.65 9.96 -2.16
CA LEU A 98 14.38 10.05 -2.87
C LEU A 98 14.37 11.28 -3.79
N SER A 99 14.92 11.16 -5.00
CA SER A 99 14.71 12.12 -6.08
C SER A 99 13.55 11.64 -6.94
N ILE A 100 12.58 12.51 -7.17
CA ILE A 100 11.39 12.21 -7.97
C ILE A 100 11.53 12.97 -9.29
N ALA A 101 11.86 12.26 -10.36
CA ALA A 101 12.32 12.88 -11.60
C ALA A 101 11.28 13.78 -12.28
N ASP A 102 9.99 13.54 -12.06
CA ASP A 102 8.94 14.35 -12.66
C ASP A 102 8.85 15.74 -11.97
N LEU A 103 9.07 15.81 -10.66
CA LEU A 103 9.13 17.06 -9.90
C LEU A 103 10.36 17.91 -10.23
N ASP A 104 11.45 17.32 -10.71
CA ASP A 104 12.64 18.06 -11.17
C ASP A 104 12.30 19.03 -12.32
N ASP A 105 11.31 18.69 -13.15
CA ASP A 105 10.86 19.56 -14.25
C ASP A 105 9.96 20.72 -13.75
N TYR A 106 9.47 20.64 -12.50
CA TYR A 106 8.50 21.56 -11.90
C TYR A 106 8.88 21.93 -10.45
N PRO A 107 10.02 22.63 -10.22
CA PRO A 107 10.56 22.87 -8.89
C PRO A 107 9.60 23.65 -7.96
N GLY A 108 8.78 24.55 -8.51
CA GLY A 108 7.80 25.30 -7.72
C GLY A 108 6.61 24.45 -7.24
N MET A 109 6.39 23.26 -7.81
CA MET A 109 5.42 22.28 -7.34
C MET A 109 6.06 21.34 -6.31
N ALA A 110 7.30 20.91 -6.54
CA ALA A 110 8.03 19.99 -5.68
C ALA A 110 8.00 20.37 -4.19
N GLU A 111 8.22 21.65 -3.87
CA GLU A 111 8.18 22.15 -2.49
C GLU A 111 6.80 21.95 -1.82
N ARG A 112 5.71 22.15 -2.56
CA ARG A 112 4.35 21.95 -2.03
C ARG A 112 4.01 20.46 -1.93
N SER A 113 4.36 19.69 -2.95
CA SER A 113 3.99 18.27 -3.07
C SER A 113 4.67 17.38 -2.04
N LEU A 114 5.83 17.78 -1.54
CA LEU A 114 6.62 17.03 -0.56
C LEU A 114 6.57 17.66 0.85
N ALA A 115 5.76 18.71 1.05
CA ALA A 115 5.60 19.33 2.36
C ALA A 115 5.06 18.31 3.38
N GLY A 116 5.74 18.17 4.52
CA GLY A 116 5.36 17.21 5.57
C GLY A 116 5.82 15.78 5.35
N LEU A 117 6.48 15.49 4.21
CA LEU A 117 7.18 14.22 4.01
C LEU A 117 8.43 14.20 4.89
N GLU A 118 8.35 13.49 6.00
CA GLU A 118 9.48 13.24 6.89
C GLU A 118 9.92 11.80 6.72
N THR A 119 11.09 11.59 6.11
CA THR A 119 11.68 10.26 5.94
C THR A 119 13.03 10.23 6.62
N ALA A 120 13.15 9.45 7.70
CA ALA A 120 14.45 8.91 8.07
C ALA A 120 14.78 7.79 7.06
N THR A 121 15.85 7.96 6.30
CA THR A 121 16.34 6.97 5.32
C THR A 121 17.61 6.31 5.86
N PRO A 122 17.50 5.41 6.86
CA PRO A 122 18.68 4.74 7.40
C PRO A 122 19.32 3.85 6.34
N THR A 123 20.63 3.74 6.40
CA THR A 123 21.43 2.97 5.44
C THR A 123 21.69 1.58 6.00
N CYS A 124 21.61 0.55 5.15
CA CYS A 124 22.01 -0.81 5.50
C CYS A 124 23.53 -0.91 5.60
N THR A 125 24.04 -1.14 6.81
CA THR A 125 25.47 -1.21 7.17
C THR A 125 25.86 -2.57 7.75
N GLY A 126 24.90 -3.47 7.94
CA GLY A 126 25.12 -4.80 8.51
C GLY A 126 24.14 -5.84 7.99
N PRO A 127 24.28 -7.10 8.44
CA PRO A 127 23.40 -8.19 8.02
C PRO A 127 21.96 -7.94 8.50
N ILE A 128 21.02 -8.19 7.60
CA ILE A 128 19.58 -8.05 7.85
C ILE A 128 19.03 -9.33 8.45
N SER A 129 18.19 -9.18 9.46
CA SER A 129 17.40 -10.24 10.06
C SER A 129 16.14 -9.63 10.66
N TYR A 130 15.05 -10.41 10.71
CA TYR A 130 13.79 -9.97 11.27
C TYR A 130 13.78 -10.08 12.80
N THR A 131 13.45 -8.98 13.47
CA THR A 131 13.34 -8.85 14.94
C THR A 131 12.01 -8.25 15.38
N GLY A 132 11.11 -7.95 14.44
CA GLY A 132 9.83 -7.27 14.69
C GLY A 132 8.69 -8.12 15.23
N SER A 133 8.92 -9.39 15.62
CA SER A 133 7.83 -10.32 16.00
C SER A 133 6.93 -9.77 17.10
N ALA A 134 7.49 -9.17 18.16
CA ALA A 134 6.70 -8.61 19.25
C ALA A 134 5.81 -7.44 18.79
N LEU A 135 6.34 -6.55 17.94
CA LEU A 135 5.58 -5.42 17.39
C LEU A 135 4.44 -5.91 16.48
N LEU A 136 4.73 -6.89 15.62
CA LEU A 136 3.72 -7.51 14.77
C LEU A 136 2.63 -8.21 15.58
N ASP A 137 3.00 -8.95 16.63
CA ASP A 137 2.04 -9.62 17.51
C ASP A 137 1.12 -8.60 18.20
N THR A 138 1.65 -7.44 18.60
CA THR A 138 0.85 -6.32 19.13
C THR A 138 -0.11 -5.80 18.07
N ASP A 139 0.34 -5.51 16.85
CA ASP A 139 -0.54 -5.02 15.77
C ASP A 139 -1.66 -6.02 15.45
N LEU A 140 -1.33 -7.31 15.37
CA LEU A 140 -2.30 -8.39 15.12
C LEU A 140 -3.32 -8.49 16.25
N ALA A 141 -2.89 -8.37 17.51
CA ALA A 141 -3.77 -8.39 18.67
C ALA A 141 -4.70 -7.16 18.70
N SER A 142 -4.16 -5.96 18.47
CA SER A 142 -4.93 -4.72 18.39
C SER A 142 -5.96 -4.76 17.28
N PHE A 143 -5.59 -5.28 16.10
CA PHE A 143 -6.53 -5.42 14.98
C PHE A 143 -7.63 -6.45 15.27
N ALA A 144 -7.27 -7.60 15.86
CA ALA A 144 -8.26 -8.60 16.26
C ALA A 144 -9.24 -8.05 17.32
N ALA A 145 -8.73 -7.30 18.30
CA ALA A 145 -9.55 -6.64 19.31
C ALA A 145 -10.49 -5.58 18.71
N GLY A 146 -9.97 -4.71 17.83
CA GLY A 146 -10.75 -3.68 17.15
C GLY A 146 -11.90 -4.25 16.30
N VAL A 147 -11.67 -5.39 15.63
CA VAL A 147 -12.72 -6.12 14.91
C VAL A 147 -13.76 -6.71 15.88
N GLY A 148 -13.32 -7.20 17.04
CA GLY A 148 -14.22 -7.69 18.09
C GLY A 148 -15.07 -6.59 18.74
N SER A 149 -14.67 -5.32 18.61
CA SER A 149 -15.36 -4.16 19.19
C SER A 149 -16.19 -3.35 18.19
N ILE A 150 -16.39 -3.84 16.95
CA ILE A 150 -17.24 -3.16 15.96
C ILE A 150 -18.64 -2.92 16.55
N SER A 151 -19.14 -1.69 16.44
CA SER A 151 -20.40 -1.28 17.05
C SER A 151 -21.60 -2.09 16.52
N ALA A 152 -22.54 -2.40 17.42
CA ALA A 152 -23.80 -3.03 17.04
C ALA A 152 -24.57 -2.13 16.05
N GLY A 153 -24.89 -2.67 14.87
CA GLY A 153 -25.56 -1.94 13.79
C GLY A 153 -24.64 -1.47 12.66
N SER A 154 -23.31 -1.56 12.83
CA SER A 154 -22.34 -1.39 11.74
C SER A 154 -22.36 -2.60 10.79
N GLY A 155 -21.87 -2.42 9.57
CA GLY A 155 -21.65 -3.51 8.63
C GLY A 155 -20.68 -4.56 9.21
N GLN A 156 -20.79 -5.81 8.75
CA GLN A 156 -19.85 -6.86 9.12
C GLN A 156 -18.85 -7.04 7.97
N PRO A 157 -17.55 -6.75 8.19
CA PRO A 157 -16.54 -6.95 7.17
C PRO A 157 -16.49 -8.42 6.73
N ALA A 158 -16.41 -8.64 5.41
CA ALA A 158 -16.32 -9.96 4.83
C ALA A 158 -14.93 -10.57 4.99
N GLU A 159 -13.87 -9.78 4.89
CA GLU A 159 -12.48 -10.23 4.97
C GLU A 159 -11.59 -9.15 5.62
N ARG A 160 -10.38 -9.53 6.03
CA ARG A 160 -9.41 -8.65 6.67
C ARG A 160 -8.06 -8.79 5.97
N PHE A 161 -7.34 -7.70 5.83
CA PHE A 161 -5.99 -7.69 5.28
C PHE A 161 -5.04 -6.88 6.16
N MET A 162 -3.74 -7.10 5.97
CA MET A 162 -2.69 -6.30 6.60
C MET A 162 -1.56 -6.04 5.60
N ASN A 163 -1.05 -4.81 5.61
CA ASN A 163 0.00 -4.32 4.74
C ASN A 163 1.39 -4.72 5.24
N ALA A 164 2.28 -5.05 4.31
CA ALA A 164 3.70 -5.16 4.55
C ALA A 164 4.49 -4.65 3.34
N ALA A 165 5.64 -4.01 3.60
CA ALA A 165 6.49 -3.46 2.54
C ALA A 165 7.11 -4.57 1.69
N SER A 166 7.20 -4.36 0.37
CA SER A 166 7.98 -5.22 -0.53
C SER A 166 9.50 -5.11 -0.25
N PRO A 167 10.31 -6.12 -0.59
CA PRO A 167 11.77 -5.99 -0.53
C PRO A 167 12.28 -4.82 -1.38
N GLY A 168 11.67 -4.60 -2.55
CA GLY A 168 12.09 -3.57 -3.49
C GLY A 168 11.82 -2.16 -2.96
N VAL A 169 10.68 -1.93 -2.32
CA VAL A 169 10.39 -0.61 -1.75
C VAL A 169 11.25 -0.32 -0.53
N ILE A 170 11.57 -1.34 0.28
CA ILE A 170 12.55 -1.16 1.37
C ILE A 170 13.89 -0.73 0.78
N ALA A 171 14.36 -1.41 -0.27
CA ALA A 171 15.62 -1.07 -0.92
C ALA A 171 15.63 0.29 -1.64
N LEU A 172 14.45 0.80 -2.00
CA LEU A 172 14.28 2.13 -2.57
C LEU A 172 14.46 3.22 -1.50
N TYR A 173 13.91 3.03 -0.30
CA TYR A 173 13.97 4.03 0.79
C TYR A 173 15.19 3.88 1.71
N LEU A 174 15.69 2.65 1.88
CA LEU A 174 16.79 2.33 2.78
C LEU A 174 17.96 1.81 1.92
N PRO A 175 18.95 2.66 1.59
CA PRO A 175 20.03 2.30 0.67
C PRO A 175 21.01 1.29 1.27
N ASN A 176 21.76 0.58 0.44
CA ASN A 176 22.73 -0.43 0.86
C ASN A 176 24.19 0.04 0.82
N GLN A 177 24.94 -0.22 1.89
CA GLN A 177 26.41 -0.10 1.96
C GLN A 177 27.11 -1.38 2.48
N PHE A 178 26.36 -2.45 2.77
CA PHE A 178 26.90 -3.69 3.34
C PHE A 178 27.05 -4.83 2.32
N TYR A 179 25.97 -5.15 1.60
CA TYR A 179 25.95 -6.24 0.62
C TYR A 179 26.67 -5.84 -0.67
N ALA A 180 27.17 -6.83 -1.43
CA ALA A 180 28.01 -6.57 -2.60
C ALA A 180 27.27 -5.89 -3.75
N GLY A 181 25.95 -6.00 -3.79
CA GLY A 181 25.11 -5.37 -4.80
C GLY A 181 23.64 -5.37 -4.42
N LEU A 182 22.84 -4.68 -5.24
CA LEU A 182 21.41 -4.53 -5.02
C LEU A 182 20.67 -5.87 -5.00
N ASP A 183 21.07 -6.84 -5.84
CA ASP A 183 20.37 -8.13 -5.90
C ASP A 183 20.57 -8.93 -4.60
N GLU A 184 21.80 -9.02 -4.11
CA GLU A 184 22.08 -9.70 -2.84
C GLU A 184 21.33 -9.03 -1.68
N TYR A 185 21.31 -7.69 -1.66
CA TYR A 185 20.54 -6.92 -0.68
C TYR A 185 19.04 -7.19 -0.76
N LEU A 186 18.48 -7.18 -1.98
CA LEU A 186 17.07 -7.41 -2.24
C LEU A 186 16.62 -8.81 -1.79
N PHE A 187 17.43 -9.84 -2.06
CA PHE A 187 17.13 -11.20 -1.61
C PHE A 187 17.35 -11.38 -0.10
N ALA A 188 18.27 -10.64 0.53
CA ALA A 188 18.40 -10.62 1.99
C ALA A 188 17.15 -10.00 2.65
N LEU A 189 16.63 -8.90 2.10
CA LEU A 189 15.36 -8.30 2.51
C LEU A 189 14.19 -9.28 2.32
N ALA A 190 14.14 -9.98 1.19
CA ALA A 190 13.13 -10.99 0.92
C ALA A 190 13.15 -12.13 1.95
N GLU A 191 14.32 -12.60 2.37
CA GLU A 191 14.44 -13.61 3.44
C GLU A 191 13.95 -13.10 4.79
N ALA A 192 14.29 -11.87 5.15
CA ALA A 192 13.87 -11.28 6.41
C ALA A 192 12.36 -11.04 6.44
N MET A 193 11.81 -10.39 5.40
CA MET A 193 10.40 -10.04 5.33
C MET A 193 9.46 -11.24 5.20
N ARG A 194 9.94 -12.38 4.68
CA ARG A 194 9.18 -13.64 4.67
C ARG A 194 8.62 -14.00 6.05
N VAL A 195 9.35 -13.70 7.13
CA VAL A 195 8.90 -13.98 8.51
C VAL A 195 7.61 -13.21 8.83
N GLU A 196 7.58 -11.92 8.49
CA GLU A 196 6.38 -11.08 8.67
C GLU A 196 5.22 -11.54 7.78
N TYR A 197 5.51 -11.86 6.51
CA TYR A 197 4.51 -12.30 5.54
C TYR A 197 3.83 -13.61 5.98
N GLU A 198 4.62 -14.58 6.43
CA GLU A 198 4.12 -15.86 6.94
C GLU A 198 3.32 -15.67 8.24
N ALA A 199 3.75 -14.78 9.13
CA ALA A 199 3.03 -14.49 10.37
C ALA A 199 1.66 -13.83 10.13
N ILE A 200 1.57 -12.85 9.22
CA ILE A 200 0.32 -12.19 8.82
C ILE A 200 -0.68 -13.22 8.28
N THR A 201 -0.21 -14.10 7.40
CA THR A 201 -1.08 -15.14 6.83
C THR A 201 -1.38 -16.26 7.83
N ALA A 202 -0.48 -16.60 8.74
CA ALA A 202 -0.76 -17.54 9.84
C ALA A 202 -1.88 -17.02 10.76
N ALA A 203 -1.99 -15.69 10.95
CA ALA A 203 -3.06 -15.03 11.71
C ALA A 203 -4.44 -15.03 11.00
N GLY A 204 -4.55 -15.64 9.81
CA GLY A 204 -5.81 -15.72 9.07
C GLY A 204 -6.14 -14.48 8.25
N LEU A 205 -5.20 -13.55 8.07
CA LEU A 205 -5.38 -12.34 7.26
C LEU A 205 -4.98 -12.59 5.81
N VAL A 206 -5.48 -11.75 4.89
CA VAL A 206 -4.91 -11.56 3.56
C VAL A 206 -3.67 -10.69 3.69
N LEU A 207 -2.57 -11.11 3.09
CA LEU A 207 -1.36 -10.31 3.04
C LEU A 207 -1.45 -9.32 1.87
N GLN A 208 -1.27 -8.03 2.14
CA GLN A 208 -0.97 -7.06 1.09
C GLN A 208 0.52 -6.74 1.08
N ILE A 209 1.17 -6.94 -0.06
CA ILE A 209 2.52 -6.44 -0.32
C ILE A 209 2.42 -5.07 -0.97
N ASP A 210 2.93 -4.04 -0.32
CA ASP A 210 3.04 -2.70 -0.88
C ASP A 210 4.32 -2.60 -1.70
N ALA A 211 4.18 -2.57 -3.04
CA ALA A 211 5.28 -2.67 -3.99
C ALA A 211 5.29 -1.54 -5.03
N PRO A 212 5.29 -0.26 -4.63
CA PRO A 212 5.40 0.84 -5.60
C PRO A 212 6.75 0.85 -6.33
N ASP A 213 7.78 0.18 -5.81
CA ASP A 213 9.06 -0.04 -6.50
C ASP A 213 8.89 -0.64 -7.91
N LEU A 214 7.82 -1.39 -8.13
CA LEU A 214 7.51 -2.04 -9.40
C LEU A 214 7.03 -1.05 -10.49
N ALA A 215 6.60 0.16 -10.13
CA ALA A 215 6.18 1.22 -11.07
C ALA A 215 6.88 2.55 -10.77
N MET A 216 6.62 3.14 -9.59
CA MET A 216 7.28 4.34 -9.08
C MET A 216 8.81 4.26 -9.14
N GLY A 217 9.38 3.06 -8.97
CA GLY A 217 10.82 2.83 -9.13
C GLY A 217 11.39 3.33 -10.47
N ARG A 218 10.59 3.39 -11.54
CA ARG A 218 11.01 3.90 -12.86
C ARG A 218 11.38 5.38 -12.85
N HIS A 219 10.63 6.22 -12.16
CA HIS A 219 10.85 7.67 -12.14
C HIS A 219 11.54 8.16 -10.85
N ILE A 220 11.83 7.24 -9.91
CA ILE A 220 12.63 7.53 -8.71
C ILE A 220 14.01 6.88 -8.78
N GLN A 221 14.09 5.54 -8.77
CA GLN A 221 15.35 4.82 -8.60
C GLN A 221 16.08 4.54 -9.93
N TYR A 222 15.33 4.26 -11.00
CA TYR A 222 15.85 3.77 -12.27
C TYR A 222 15.71 4.78 -13.42
N THR A 223 15.72 6.07 -13.09
CA THR A 223 15.54 7.19 -14.04
C THR A 223 16.58 7.21 -15.16
N HIS A 224 17.78 6.67 -14.88
CA HIS A 224 18.92 6.60 -15.78
C HIS A 224 18.91 5.38 -16.70
N LEU A 225 18.02 4.41 -16.47
CA LEU A 225 17.92 3.20 -17.29
C LEU A 225 17.06 3.44 -18.53
N SER A 226 17.35 2.69 -19.60
CA SER A 226 16.40 2.53 -20.69
C SER A 226 15.15 1.77 -20.22
N GLU A 227 14.08 1.81 -21.00
CA GLU A 227 12.88 1.03 -20.70
C GLU A 227 13.20 -0.47 -20.56
N GLN A 228 14.01 -1.03 -21.48
CA GLN A 228 14.44 -2.42 -21.38
C GLN A 228 15.26 -2.68 -20.10
N GLY A 229 16.17 -1.77 -19.74
CA GLY A 229 16.95 -1.89 -18.51
C GLY A 229 16.07 -1.85 -17.26
N PHE A 230 15.02 -1.01 -17.25
CA PHE A 230 14.03 -1.00 -16.18
C PHE A 230 13.24 -2.31 -16.13
N LEU A 231 12.79 -2.85 -17.28
CA LEU A 231 12.12 -4.15 -17.33
C LEU A 231 13.02 -5.29 -16.79
N ASP A 232 14.30 -5.25 -17.08
CA ASP A 232 15.25 -6.24 -16.55
C ASP A 232 15.36 -6.13 -15.02
N ARG A 233 15.38 -4.91 -14.46
CA ARG A 233 15.31 -4.69 -13.00
C ARG A 233 13.98 -5.13 -12.41
N LEU A 234 12.87 -4.81 -13.08
CA LEU A 234 11.52 -5.17 -12.64
C LEU A 234 11.35 -6.68 -12.48
N ARG A 235 11.93 -7.48 -13.38
CA ARG A 235 11.91 -8.95 -13.27
C ARG A 235 12.60 -9.43 -11.99
N VAL A 236 13.75 -8.85 -11.64
CA VAL A 236 14.46 -9.19 -10.38
C VAL A 236 13.62 -8.84 -9.15
N HIS A 237 12.92 -7.69 -9.16
CA HIS A 237 12.00 -7.32 -8.07
C HIS A 237 10.82 -8.29 -7.93
N VAL A 238 10.20 -8.68 -9.06
CA VAL A 238 9.14 -9.70 -9.07
C VAL A 238 9.66 -11.05 -8.56
N GLU A 239 10.87 -11.45 -8.95
CA GLU A 239 11.52 -12.66 -8.44
C GLU A 239 11.75 -12.59 -6.93
N ALA A 240 12.22 -11.46 -6.39
CA ALA A 240 12.43 -11.28 -4.95
C ALA A 240 11.11 -11.33 -4.16
N VAL A 241 10.05 -10.69 -4.65
CA VAL A 241 8.71 -10.80 -4.03
C VAL A 241 8.21 -12.24 -4.07
N ASN A 242 8.30 -12.91 -5.22
CA ASN A 242 7.91 -14.30 -5.37
C ASN A 242 8.72 -15.26 -4.48
N HIS A 243 9.99 -14.95 -4.25
CA HIS A 243 10.88 -15.67 -3.36
C HIS A 243 10.47 -15.49 -1.90
N ALA A 244 10.12 -14.28 -1.47
CA ALA A 244 9.60 -14.02 -0.13
C ALA A 244 8.22 -14.68 0.12
N LEU A 245 7.39 -14.82 -0.93
CA LEU A 245 6.05 -15.41 -0.85
C LEU A 245 6.02 -16.94 -1.01
N ARG A 246 7.17 -17.61 -1.18
CA ARG A 246 7.26 -19.03 -1.60
C ARG A 246 6.48 -20.06 -0.76
N ASN A 247 6.15 -19.74 0.49
CA ASN A 247 5.44 -20.62 1.42
C ASN A 247 3.97 -20.20 1.66
N ILE A 248 3.49 -19.18 0.93
CA ILE A 248 2.17 -18.61 1.09
C ILE A 248 1.33 -18.96 -0.14
N ASP A 249 0.10 -19.37 0.10
CA ASP A 249 -0.88 -19.58 -0.98
C ASP A 249 -1.15 -18.23 -1.69
N PRO A 250 -0.92 -18.12 -3.02
CA PRO A 250 -1.19 -16.90 -3.79
C PRO A 250 -2.60 -16.35 -3.62
N ALA A 251 -3.59 -17.22 -3.37
CA ALA A 251 -4.97 -16.82 -3.12
C ALA A 251 -5.14 -15.98 -1.85
N ARG A 252 -4.13 -15.95 -0.98
CA ARG A 252 -4.10 -15.16 0.27
C ARG A 252 -3.24 -13.91 0.17
N VAL A 253 -2.78 -13.56 -1.02
CA VAL A 253 -1.89 -12.42 -1.26
C VAL A 253 -2.51 -11.48 -2.27
N ARG A 254 -2.41 -10.19 -1.98
CA ARG A 254 -2.60 -9.10 -2.93
C ARG A 254 -1.36 -8.22 -2.99
N VAL A 255 -1.06 -7.65 -4.15
CA VAL A 255 0.09 -6.75 -4.32
C VAL A 255 -0.43 -5.40 -4.76
N HIS A 256 -0.01 -4.35 -4.06
CA HIS A 256 -0.28 -2.97 -4.45
C HIS A 256 0.85 -2.40 -5.29
N LEU A 257 0.50 -1.98 -6.50
CA LEU A 257 1.33 -1.28 -7.46
C LEU A 257 0.83 0.16 -7.58
N CYS A 258 1.73 1.13 -7.48
CA CYS A 258 1.39 2.55 -7.58
C CYS A 258 2.55 3.36 -8.17
N TRP A 259 2.26 4.58 -8.62
CA TRP A 259 3.24 5.51 -9.20
C TRP A 259 3.64 6.61 -8.21
N GLY A 260 3.31 6.41 -6.93
CA GLY A 260 3.67 7.32 -5.86
C GLY A 260 2.52 8.26 -5.51
N ASN A 261 2.18 8.27 -4.23
CA ASN A 261 1.01 8.98 -3.73
C ASN A 261 1.34 10.43 -3.36
N TYR A 262 1.71 11.25 -4.34
CA TYR A 262 1.98 12.67 -4.17
C TYR A 262 1.25 13.48 -5.24
N GLN A 263 0.95 14.75 -4.92
CA GLN A 263 0.36 15.69 -5.87
C GLN A 263 1.41 16.16 -6.88
N GLY A 264 1.72 15.33 -7.86
CA GLY A 264 2.74 15.56 -8.88
C GLY A 264 2.19 15.59 -10.31
N PRO A 265 3.04 15.95 -11.28
CA PRO A 265 2.68 15.94 -12.69
C PRO A 265 2.60 14.52 -13.28
N HIS A 266 3.30 13.52 -12.71
CA HIS A 266 3.20 12.09 -13.09
C HIS A 266 3.48 11.83 -14.58
N HIS A 267 4.14 12.77 -15.27
CA HIS A 267 4.38 12.70 -16.72
C HIS A 267 5.54 11.79 -17.12
N LYS A 268 6.36 11.35 -16.14
CA LYS A 268 7.47 10.41 -16.34
C LYS A 268 7.12 8.96 -15.93
N ASP A 269 5.86 8.71 -15.60
CA ASP A 269 5.37 7.38 -15.26
C ASP A 269 5.53 6.38 -16.41
N VAL A 270 5.93 5.17 -16.04
CA VAL A 270 5.88 4.01 -16.94
C VAL A 270 4.42 3.65 -17.19
N GLY A 271 4.06 3.35 -18.43
CA GLY A 271 2.73 2.85 -18.75
C GLY A 271 2.53 1.42 -18.25
N LEU A 272 1.29 1.09 -17.87
CA LEU A 272 0.90 -0.27 -17.50
C LEU A 272 1.14 -1.25 -18.65
N ASP A 273 1.00 -0.81 -19.91
CA ASP A 273 1.27 -1.61 -21.12
C ASP A 273 2.70 -2.15 -21.19
N VAL A 274 3.65 -1.41 -20.61
CA VAL A 274 5.06 -1.81 -20.56
C VAL A 274 5.30 -2.88 -19.49
N ILE A 275 4.69 -2.74 -18.31
CA ILE A 275 5.02 -3.54 -17.12
C ILE A 275 4.06 -4.71 -16.84
N LEU A 276 2.83 -4.68 -17.36
CA LEU A 276 1.76 -5.59 -16.99
C LEU A 276 2.14 -7.06 -17.10
N ASP A 277 2.77 -7.47 -18.20
CA ASP A 277 3.20 -8.87 -18.41
C ASP A 277 4.18 -9.36 -17.35
N THR A 278 4.98 -8.46 -16.78
CA THR A 278 5.90 -8.79 -15.69
C THR A 278 5.16 -8.81 -14.35
N ILE A 279 4.26 -7.84 -14.10
CA ILE A 279 3.42 -7.79 -12.88
C ILE A 279 2.52 -9.03 -12.77
N LEU A 280 1.98 -9.53 -13.88
CA LEU A 280 1.14 -10.74 -13.88
C LEU A 280 1.88 -12.00 -13.40
N GLN A 281 3.21 -12.00 -13.38
CA GLN A 281 4.05 -13.12 -12.89
C GLN A 281 4.19 -13.15 -11.36
N LEU A 282 3.68 -12.15 -10.65
CA LEU A 282 3.63 -12.17 -9.18
C LEU A 282 2.79 -13.37 -8.69
N LYS A 283 3.28 -14.06 -7.66
CA LYS A 283 2.61 -15.15 -6.93
C LYS A 283 1.58 -14.59 -5.93
N ALA A 284 0.68 -13.76 -6.45
CA ALA A 284 -0.43 -13.16 -5.73
C ALA A 284 -1.65 -13.11 -6.64
N ASP A 285 -2.81 -13.47 -6.11
CA ASP A 285 -4.04 -13.46 -6.89
C ASP A 285 -4.66 -12.05 -6.96
N GLY A 286 -4.54 -11.25 -5.90
CA GLY A 286 -5.01 -9.86 -5.90
C GLY A 286 -4.01 -8.87 -6.50
N LEU A 287 -4.48 -8.00 -7.40
CA LEU A 287 -3.70 -6.89 -7.95
C LEU A 287 -4.39 -5.56 -7.60
N VAL A 288 -3.77 -4.77 -6.72
CA VAL A 288 -4.27 -3.43 -6.31
C VAL A 288 -3.51 -2.36 -7.06
N PHE A 289 -4.19 -1.57 -7.90
CA PHE A 289 -3.51 -0.61 -8.79
C PHE A 289 -4.33 0.66 -8.99
N GLU A 290 -3.62 1.73 -9.32
CA GLU A 290 -4.24 3.01 -9.61
C GLU A 290 -5.04 3.01 -10.92
N ALA A 291 -6.28 3.48 -10.88
CA ALA A 291 -7.14 3.60 -12.05
C ALA A 291 -8.17 4.74 -11.96
N ALA A 292 -8.13 5.56 -10.91
CA ALA A 292 -9.03 6.70 -10.73
C ALA A 292 -8.40 8.02 -11.17
N ASN A 293 -7.11 8.21 -10.91
CA ASN A 293 -6.38 9.43 -11.21
C ASN A 293 -6.31 9.70 -12.71
N HIS A 294 -6.09 10.96 -13.05
CA HIS A 294 -6.14 11.43 -14.44
C HIS A 294 -5.05 10.81 -15.33
N ARG A 295 -3.94 10.33 -14.76
CA ARG A 295 -2.82 9.75 -15.50
C ARG A 295 -3.15 8.32 -15.94
N HIS A 296 -3.64 7.51 -15.00
CA HIS A 296 -3.80 6.06 -15.18
C HIS A 296 -5.25 5.62 -15.48
N ALA A 297 -6.26 6.50 -15.38
CA ALA A 297 -7.66 6.13 -15.62
C ALA A 297 -7.98 5.61 -17.03
N HIS A 298 -7.09 5.80 -18.00
CA HIS A 298 -7.26 5.28 -19.37
C HIS A 298 -6.76 3.83 -19.54
N GLU A 299 -5.93 3.34 -18.61
CA GLU A 299 -5.21 2.06 -18.75
C GLU A 299 -6.09 0.82 -18.53
N TRP A 300 -7.37 1.01 -18.24
CA TRP A 300 -8.36 -0.07 -18.37
C TRP A 300 -8.34 -0.69 -19.77
N GLN A 301 -7.95 0.06 -20.80
CA GLN A 301 -7.80 -0.43 -22.17
C GLN A 301 -6.68 -1.46 -22.28
N VAL A 302 -5.56 -1.21 -21.61
CA VAL A 302 -4.43 -2.16 -21.54
C VAL A 302 -4.90 -3.47 -20.90
N LEU A 303 -5.65 -3.39 -19.81
CA LEU A 303 -6.21 -4.56 -19.13
C LEU A 303 -7.27 -5.29 -19.98
N ALA A 304 -8.04 -4.56 -20.79
CA ALA A 304 -9.03 -5.16 -21.69
C ALA A 304 -8.38 -5.97 -22.82
N ASP A 305 -7.22 -5.53 -23.31
CA ASP A 305 -6.46 -6.22 -24.36
C ASP A 305 -5.55 -7.33 -23.82
N ALA A 306 -5.29 -7.33 -22.51
CA ALA A 306 -4.39 -8.27 -21.86
C ALA A 306 -5.02 -9.65 -21.59
N LYS A 307 -4.17 -10.68 -21.59
CA LYS A 307 -4.56 -12.04 -21.17
C LYS A 307 -4.39 -12.20 -19.68
N ILE A 308 -5.36 -11.72 -18.91
CA ILE A 308 -5.35 -11.80 -17.45
C ILE A 308 -5.64 -13.24 -17.01
N PRO A 309 -4.74 -13.92 -16.27
CA PRO A 309 -4.96 -15.28 -15.79
C PRO A 309 -6.25 -15.43 -14.96
N GLU A 310 -6.91 -16.58 -15.04
CA GLU A 310 -8.24 -16.81 -14.45
C GLU A 310 -8.28 -16.60 -12.93
N GLN A 311 -7.20 -16.95 -12.23
CA GLN A 311 -7.07 -16.79 -10.79
C GLN A 311 -6.89 -15.34 -10.33
N LYS A 312 -6.51 -14.42 -11.22
CA LYS A 312 -6.25 -13.03 -10.83
C LYS A 312 -7.56 -12.30 -10.52
N VAL A 313 -7.53 -11.52 -9.44
CA VAL A 313 -8.59 -10.63 -8.97
C VAL A 313 -8.09 -9.20 -9.12
N LEU A 314 -8.83 -8.38 -9.87
CA LEU A 314 -8.49 -6.98 -10.04
C LEU A 314 -9.07 -6.16 -8.89
N ILE A 315 -8.22 -5.35 -8.28
CA ILE A 315 -8.56 -4.38 -7.24
C ILE A 315 -8.26 -2.98 -7.77
N PRO A 316 -9.05 -2.47 -8.74
CA PRO A 316 -8.81 -1.17 -9.32
C PRO A 316 -9.12 -0.07 -8.31
N GLY A 317 -8.24 0.92 -8.24
CA GLY A 317 -8.54 2.20 -7.62
C GLY A 317 -9.65 2.91 -8.38
N VAL A 318 -10.75 3.22 -7.71
CA VAL A 318 -11.87 4.00 -8.27
C VAL A 318 -12.06 5.33 -7.55
N ILE A 319 -11.21 5.59 -6.56
CA ILE A 319 -11.07 6.81 -5.77
C ILE A 319 -9.65 7.34 -5.93
N ASP A 320 -9.51 8.59 -6.35
CA ASP A 320 -8.23 9.29 -6.43
C ASP A 320 -7.90 9.88 -5.06
N THR A 321 -6.80 9.42 -4.46
CA THR A 321 -6.34 9.81 -3.13
C THR A 321 -5.55 11.12 -3.12
N SER A 322 -5.13 11.60 -4.29
CA SER A 322 -4.39 12.85 -4.46
C SER A 322 -5.30 14.05 -4.74
N SER A 323 -6.57 13.79 -5.05
CA SER A 323 -7.58 14.78 -5.43
C SER A 323 -8.52 15.12 -4.29
N VAL A 324 -8.89 16.40 -4.17
CA VAL A 324 -9.88 16.87 -3.19
C VAL A 324 -11.33 16.67 -3.63
N TYR A 325 -11.58 16.24 -4.87
CA TYR A 325 -12.94 15.97 -5.34
C TYR A 325 -13.45 14.66 -4.79
N ILE A 326 -14.61 14.66 -4.13
CA ILE A 326 -15.33 13.42 -3.83
C ILE A 326 -15.90 12.90 -5.15
N GLU A 327 -15.48 11.71 -5.55
CA GLU A 327 -15.94 11.04 -6.76
C GLU A 327 -17.45 10.80 -6.67
N HIS A 328 -18.19 11.00 -7.76
CA HIS A 328 -19.63 10.74 -7.75
C HIS A 328 -19.91 9.23 -7.78
N PRO A 329 -20.87 8.69 -6.99
CA PRO A 329 -21.19 7.26 -6.94
C PRO A 329 -21.47 6.63 -8.32
N GLU A 330 -22.12 7.38 -9.20
CA GLU A 330 -22.38 6.96 -10.60
C GLU A 330 -21.09 6.72 -11.40
N LEU A 331 -20.09 7.60 -11.27
CA LEU A 331 -18.80 7.45 -11.95
C LEU A 331 -18.05 6.22 -11.40
N ILE A 332 -18.11 6.03 -10.08
CA ILE A 332 -17.55 4.86 -9.42
C ILE A 332 -18.20 3.58 -9.97
N ALA A 333 -19.54 3.56 -10.06
CA ALA A 333 -20.27 2.41 -10.61
C ALA A 333 -19.87 2.12 -12.06
N GLN A 334 -19.73 3.15 -12.91
CA GLN A 334 -19.27 3.00 -14.29
C GLN A 334 -17.86 2.41 -14.37
N ARG A 335 -16.93 2.87 -13.51
CA ARG A 335 -15.57 2.32 -13.43
C ARG A 335 -15.60 0.85 -13.03
N ILE A 336 -16.38 0.49 -12.02
CA ILE A 336 -16.52 -0.90 -11.54
C ILE A 336 -17.07 -1.80 -12.64
N THR A 337 -18.18 -1.42 -13.29
CA THR A 337 -18.79 -2.20 -14.37
C THR A 337 -17.81 -2.41 -15.52
N ARG A 338 -17.02 -1.39 -15.87
CA ARG A 338 -16.00 -1.51 -16.90
C ARG A 338 -14.96 -2.59 -16.61
N PHE A 339 -14.45 -2.68 -15.38
CA PHE A 339 -13.53 -3.75 -15.01
C PHE A 339 -14.23 -5.11 -14.92
N ALA A 340 -15.48 -5.13 -14.48
CA ALA A 340 -16.30 -6.35 -14.46
C ALA A 340 -16.53 -6.91 -15.88
N ASP A 341 -16.64 -6.06 -16.90
CA ASP A 341 -16.75 -6.49 -18.31
C ASP A 341 -15.45 -7.13 -18.84
N ILE A 342 -14.29 -6.82 -18.23
CA ILE A 342 -12.98 -7.35 -18.63
C ILE A 342 -12.73 -8.73 -18.00
N VAL A 343 -12.84 -8.83 -16.67
CA VAL A 343 -12.47 -10.06 -15.93
C VAL A 343 -13.67 -10.83 -15.38
N GLY A 344 -14.88 -10.32 -15.54
CA GLY A 344 -16.07 -10.87 -14.91
C GLY A 344 -16.30 -10.27 -13.52
N ARG A 345 -17.56 -10.00 -13.20
CA ARG A 345 -18.02 -9.32 -11.97
C ARG A 345 -17.47 -9.92 -10.66
N GLU A 346 -17.24 -11.23 -10.62
CA GLU A 346 -16.77 -11.93 -9.42
C GLU A 346 -15.30 -11.62 -9.08
N ARG A 347 -14.50 -11.25 -10.09
CA ARG A 347 -13.05 -11.01 -9.99
C ARG A 347 -12.71 -9.52 -9.88
N VAL A 348 -13.66 -8.69 -9.44
CA VAL A 348 -13.45 -7.25 -9.22
C VAL A 348 -13.81 -6.85 -7.79
N ILE A 349 -12.87 -6.19 -7.12
CA ILE A 349 -13.05 -5.59 -5.78
C ILE A 349 -12.53 -4.15 -5.85
N PRO A 350 -13.35 -3.12 -6.12
CA PRO A 350 -12.86 -1.75 -6.16
C PRO A 350 -12.27 -1.28 -4.84
N GLY A 351 -11.26 -0.43 -4.94
CA GLY A 351 -10.63 0.25 -3.81
C GLY A 351 -10.21 1.69 -4.12
N THR A 352 -9.18 2.14 -3.42
CA THR A 352 -8.55 3.45 -3.60
C THR A 352 -7.30 3.32 -4.47
N ASP A 353 -6.91 4.39 -5.15
CA ASP A 353 -5.67 4.40 -5.94
C ASP A 353 -4.45 4.11 -5.05
N CYS A 354 -4.36 4.76 -3.89
CA CYS A 354 -3.34 4.48 -2.89
C CYS A 354 -3.91 4.60 -1.46
N GLY A 355 -3.06 4.76 -0.45
CA GLY A 355 -3.47 5.07 0.93
C GLY A 355 -3.81 6.55 1.13
N PHE A 356 -4.59 6.87 2.16
CA PHE A 356 -4.87 8.28 2.50
C PHE A 356 -3.82 8.91 3.44
N ALA A 357 -2.94 8.09 4.03
CA ALA A 357 -1.96 8.52 5.03
C ALA A 357 -0.65 7.72 4.94
N SER A 358 -0.03 7.70 3.76
CA SER A 358 1.17 6.89 3.45
C SER A 358 2.33 7.09 4.43
N PHE A 359 2.39 8.28 5.06
CA PHE A 359 3.20 8.56 6.25
C PHE A 359 2.32 9.22 7.31
N ALA A 360 2.68 9.07 8.59
CA ALA A 360 1.94 9.66 9.70
C ALA A 360 1.80 11.18 9.59
N THR A 361 2.77 11.85 8.96
CA THR A 361 2.83 13.30 8.78
C THR A 361 2.46 13.78 7.38
N PHE A 362 2.14 12.86 6.47
CA PHE A 362 1.89 13.17 5.06
C PHE A 362 0.48 12.74 4.65
N LEU A 363 -0.43 13.71 4.62
CA LEU A 363 -1.82 13.55 4.23
C LEU A 363 -2.07 14.31 2.93
N ALA A 364 -2.46 13.60 1.88
CA ALA A 364 -2.82 14.22 0.61
C ALA A 364 -4.19 14.95 0.69
N VAL A 365 -5.07 14.48 1.58
CA VAL A 365 -6.39 15.04 1.83
C VAL A 365 -6.71 15.04 3.32
N ASP A 366 -7.65 15.89 3.73
CA ASP A 366 -8.17 15.93 5.10
C ASP A 366 -8.83 14.62 5.53
N GLU A 367 -8.80 14.31 6.83
CA GLU A 367 -9.39 13.10 7.41
C GLU A 367 -10.87 12.96 7.04
N SER A 368 -11.66 14.03 7.21
CA SER A 368 -13.11 13.98 6.93
C SER A 368 -13.39 13.74 5.44
N LEU A 369 -12.51 14.24 4.57
CA LEU A 369 -12.62 14.05 3.12
C LEU A 369 -12.27 12.62 2.72
N ALA A 370 -11.27 12.00 3.33
CA ALA A 370 -10.93 10.60 3.10
C ALA A 370 -12.12 9.67 3.41
N TRP A 371 -12.81 9.92 4.53
CA TRP A 371 -14.00 9.15 4.89
C TRP A 371 -15.17 9.40 3.95
N ALA A 372 -15.44 10.64 3.56
CA ALA A 372 -16.49 10.96 2.60
C ALA A 372 -16.25 10.30 1.21
N LYS A 373 -14.98 10.17 0.80
CA LYS A 373 -14.60 9.41 -0.40
C LYS A 373 -14.89 7.91 -0.27
N LEU A 374 -14.59 7.31 0.88
CA LEU A 374 -14.92 5.90 1.16
C LEU A 374 -16.44 5.67 1.22
N GLU A 375 -17.22 6.61 1.73
CA GLU A 375 -18.69 6.56 1.66
C GLU A 375 -19.20 6.58 0.21
N SER A 376 -18.59 7.41 -0.63
CA SER A 376 -18.92 7.43 -2.05
C SER A 376 -18.54 6.12 -2.75
N LEU A 377 -17.40 5.51 -2.39
CA LEU A 377 -16.98 4.19 -2.86
C LEU A 377 -18.04 3.13 -2.58
N THR A 378 -18.52 3.02 -1.34
CA THR A 378 -19.52 2.00 -0.99
C THR A 378 -20.90 2.30 -1.59
N ALA A 379 -21.25 3.57 -1.80
CA ALA A 379 -22.44 3.95 -2.54
C ALA A 379 -22.36 3.55 -4.02
N GLY A 380 -21.23 3.82 -4.68
CA GLY A 380 -21.00 3.45 -6.07
C GLY A 380 -20.93 1.93 -6.28
N ALA A 381 -20.34 1.19 -5.35
CA ALA A 381 -20.31 -0.27 -5.39
C ALA A 381 -21.70 -0.91 -5.24
N ARG A 382 -22.60 -0.31 -4.46
CA ARG A 382 -24.01 -0.72 -4.39
C ARG A 382 -24.70 -0.55 -5.75
N LEU A 383 -24.56 0.60 -6.39
CA LEU A 383 -25.09 0.85 -7.74
C LEU A 383 -24.52 -0.11 -8.79
N ALA A 384 -23.22 -0.42 -8.71
CA ALA A 384 -22.60 -1.41 -9.60
C ALA A 384 -23.14 -2.82 -9.36
N SER A 385 -23.37 -3.19 -8.10
CA SER A 385 -23.96 -4.48 -7.74
C SER A 385 -25.36 -4.64 -8.33
N ASP A 386 -26.19 -3.60 -8.20
CA ASP A 386 -27.55 -3.60 -8.78
C ASP A 386 -27.52 -3.80 -10.30
N ARG A 387 -26.53 -3.25 -11.02
CA ARG A 387 -26.37 -3.42 -12.48
C ARG A 387 -25.89 -4.81 -12.88
N LEU A 388 -25.00 -5.38 -12.08
CA LEU A 388 -24.27 -6.59 -12.43
C LEU A 388 -25.01 -7.86 -11.98
N TRP A 389 -25.93 -7.77 -11.00
CA TRP A 389 -26.72 -8.88 -10.48
C TRP A 389 -28.24 -8.77 -10.71
N SER A 390 -28.71 -7.74 -11.42
CA SER A 390 -30.05 -7.71 -12.03
C SER A 390 -30.12 -8.64 -13.24
#